data_AF-A0A949Z876-F1
#
_entry.id   AF-A0A949Z876-F1
#
_cell.length_a   1.000
_cell.length_b   1.000
_cell.length_c   1.000
_cell.angle_alpha   90.00
_cell.angle_beta   90.00
_cell.angle_gamma   90.00
#
_symmetry.space_group_name_H-M   'P 1'
#
loop_
_entity.id
_entity.type
_entity.pdbx_description
1 polymer ?
#
loop_
_entity_poly.entity_id
_entity_poly.type
_entity_poly.pdbx_seq_one_letter_code
_entity_poly.pdbx_strand_id
1 'polypeptide(L)'
;MPNSDQTHPLGDEQTDQINPAVADGLTPAQLEWLSRQSTALGRKKLQILRQALFEWVGEHLEYRFDEARFGDTVRRALEEFMNRNREDVPERKADHQVQKP
;
A
#
# COMPACT_ATOMS: atom_id res chain seq x y z
N MET A 1 -15.02 1.86 28.94
CA MET A 1 -14.85 2.91 27.91
C MET A 1 -14.40 2.20 26.64
N PRO A 2 -15.21 2.12 25.57
CA PRO A 2 -14.70 1.65 24.29
C PRO A 2 -13.83 2.78 23.71
N ASN A 3 -12.56 2.51 23.45
CA ASN A 3 -11.67 3.46 22.78
C ASN A 3 -12.20 3.69 21.36
N SER A 4 -12.51 4.94 21.04
CA SER A 4 -12.98 5.42 19.72
C SER A 4 -11.91 5.37 18.62
N ASP A 5 -11.01 4.38 18.63
CA ASP A 5 -9.90 4.26 17.66
C ASP A 5 -10.15 3.19 16.58
N GLN A 6 -11.33 2.56 16.59
CA GLN A 6 -11.66 1.44 15.69
C GLN A 6 -12.22 1.85 14.31
N THR A 7 -12.30 3.14 13.97
CA THR A 7 -12.87 3.55 12.66
C THR A 7 -11.91 3.47 11.48
N HIS A 8 -10.63 3.20 11.71
CA HIS A 8 -9.63 3.16 10.64
C HIS A 8 -8.88 1.82 10.59
N PRO A 9 -9.46 0.78 9.96
CA PRO A 9 -8.90 -0.58 9.95
C PRO A 9 -7.51 -0.64 9.30
N LEU A 10 -7.18 0.31 8.41
CA LEU A 10 -5.87 0.40 7.76
C LEU A 10 -4.83 1.15 8.58
N GLY A 11 -5.23 2.03 9.50
CA GLY A 11 -4.34 2.90 10.27
C GLY A 11 -4.71 4.39 10.22
N ASP A 12 -3.90 5.23 10.84
CA ASP A 12 -4.18 6.65 11.01
C ASP A 12 -3.65 7.50 9.84
N GLU A 13 -4.56 8.06 9.05
CA GLU A 13 -4.20 8.86 7.87
C GLU A 13 -3.50 10.17 8.25
N GLN A 14 -3.78 10.74 9.41
CA GLN A 14 -3.17 12.01 9.81
C GLN A 14 -1.65 11.86 9.98
N THR A 15 -1.23 10.78 10.63
CA THR A 15 0.16 10.43 10.94
C THR A 15 0.82 9.52 9.91
N ASP A 16 0.07 9.07 8.89
CA ASP A 16 0.51 8.06 7.91
C ASP A 16 0.99 6.75 8.56
N GLN A 17 0.41 6.41 9.72
CA GLN A 17 0.78 5.23 10.49
C GLN A 17 -0.13 4.06 10.15
N ILE A 18 0.44 3.02 9.54
CA ILE A 18 -0.27 1.77 9.25
C ILE A 18 -0.64 1.07 10.57
N ASN A 19 -1.87 0.54 10.65
CA ASN A 19 -2.31 -0.24 11.80
C ASN A 19 -1.34 -1.42 12.03
N PRO A 20 -0.86 -1.67 13.26
CA PRO A 20 0.10 -2.74 13.54
C PRO A 20 -0.34 -4.12 13.04
N ALA A 21 -1.62 -4.45 13.16
CA ALA A 21 -2.15 -5.74 12.69
C ALA A 21 -2.10 -5.87 11.15
N VAL A 22 -2.25 -4.75 10.43
CA VAL A 22 -2.08 -4.72 8.98
C VAL A 22 -0.60 -4.79 8.63
N ALA A 23 0.24 -4.02 9.32
CA ALA A 23 1.68 -4.00 9.09
C ALA A 23 2.32 -5.38 9.32
N ASP A 24 1.87 -6.14 10.32
CA ASP A 24 2.31 -7.52 10.59
C ASP A 24 1.93 -8.49 9.45
N GLY A 25 0.78 -8.26 8.82
CA GLY A 25 0.34 -9.02 7.64
C GLY A 25 1.08 -8.68 6.35
N LEU A 26 1.79 -7.55 6.29
CA LEU A 26 2.55 -7.13 5.11
C LEU A 26 3.98 -7.66 5.14
N THR A 27 4.48 -8.04 3.96
CA THR A 27 5.88 -8.44 3.82
C THR A 27 6.82 -7.23 3.91
N PRO A 28 8.10 -7.41 4.31
CA PRO A 28 9.08 -6.32 4.32
C PRO A 28 9.24 -5.64 2.95
N ALA A 29 9.15 -6.41 1.86
CA ALA A 29 9.24 -5.89 0.50
C ALA A 29 8.04 -4.97 0.15
N GLN A 30 6.85 -5.30 0.63
CA GLN A 30 5.66 -4.47 0.47
C GLN A 30 5.75 -3.16 1.25
N LEU A 31 6.25 -3.20 2.49
CA LEU A 31 6.47 -2.01 3.31
C LEU A 31 7.53 -1.07 2.70
N GLU A 32 8.60 -1.65 2.17
CA GLU A 32 9.64 -0.91 1.45
C GLU A 32 9.07 -0.26 0.18
N TRP A 33 8.33 -1.02 -0.62
CA TRP A 33 7.69 -0.53 -1.84
C TRP A 33 6.71 0.62 -1.54
N LEU A 34 5.86 0.48 -0.52
CA LEU A 34 4.94 1.53 -0.08
C LEU A 34 5.69 2.82 0.28
N SER A 35 6.82 2.70 0.97
CA SER A 35 7.64 3.86 1.35
C SER A 35 8.25 4.55 0.13
N ARG A 36 8.74 3.77 -0.84
CA ARG A 36 9.25 4.31 -2.12
C ARG A 36 8.16 5.00 -2.93
N GLN A 37 6.99 4.38 -3.07
CA GLN A 37 5.86 4.95 -3.82
C GLN A 37 5.28 6.17 -3.15
N SER A 38 5.15 6.15 -1.82
CA SER A 38 4.74 7.31 -1.03
C SER A 38 5.64 8.52 -1.32
N THR A 39 6.95 8.30 -1.37
CA THR A 39 7.94 9.33 -1.68
C THR A 39 7.86 9.79 -3.14
N ALA A 40 7.75 8.84 -4.08
CA ALA A 40 7.72 9.14 -5.52
C ALA A 40 6.46 9.90 -5.95
N LEU A 41 5.30 9.56 -5.37
CA LEU A 41 4.00 10.15 -5.71
C LEU A 41 3.63 11.35 -4.82
N GLY A 42 4.40 11.62 -3.76
CA GLY A 42 4.04 12.61 -2.74
C GLY A 42 2.74 12.27 -2.01
N ARG A 43 2.40 10.98 -1.90
CA ARG A 43 1.17 10.48 -1.28
C ARG A 43 1.48 9.75 0.01
N LYS A 44 0.51 9.68 0.91
CA LYS A 44 0.61 8.90 2.15
C LYS A 44 0.56 7.40 1.85
N LYS A 45 1.32 6.58 2.58
CA LYS A 45 1.30 5.11 2.47
C LYS A 45 -0.11 4.57 2.63
N LEU A 46 -0.89 5.13 3.55
CA LEU A 46 -2.27 4.73 3.78
C LEU A 46 -3.21 5.05 2.60
N GLN A 47 -2.96 6.13 1.88
CA GLN A 47 -3.72 6.45 0.67
C GLN A 47 -3.45 5.43 -0.43
N ILE A 48 -2.20 5.01 -0.58
CA ILE A 48 -1.80 3.97 -1.54
C ILE A 48 -2.42 2.62 -1.15
N LEU A 49 -2.35 2.25 0.13
CA LEU A 49 -2.97 1.02 0.64
C LEU A 49 -4.49 1.02 0.46
N ARG A 50 -5.17 2.14 0.73
CA ARG A 50 -6.61 2.26 0.54
C ARG A 50 -6.98 2.11 -0.92
N GLN A 51 -6.22 2.72 -1.82
CA GLN A 51 -6.42 2.59 -3.26
C GLN A 51 -6.27 1.13 -3.71
N ALA A 52 -5.16 0.47 -3.32
CA ALA A 52 -4.92 -0.94 -3.64
C ALA A 52 -6.06 -1.85 -3.16
N LEU A 53 -6.53 -1.64 -1.92
CA LEU A 53 -7.65 -2.42 -1.38
C LEU A 53 -8.97 -2.14 -2.11
N PHE A 54 -9.26 -0.89 -2.43
CA PHE A 54 -10.50 -0.51 -3.12
C PHE A 54 -10.57 -1.11 -4.52
N GLU A 55 -9.47 -1.04 -5.29
CA GLU A 55 -9.38 -1.64 -6.61
C GLU A 55 -9.55 -3.16 -6.53
N TRP A 56 -8.85 -3.80 -5.58
CA TRP A 56 -8.95 -5.24 -5.38
C TRP A 56 -10.37 -5.70 -5.01
N VAL A 57 -11.07 -4.97 -4.13
CA VAL A 57 -12.48 -5.23 -3.78
C VAL A 57 -13.39 -5.12 -5.00
N GLY A 58 -13.16 -4.11 -5.85
CA GLY A 58 -13.95 -3.90 -7.06
C GLY A 58 -13.84 -5.07 -8.05
N GLU A 59 -12.71 -5.77 -8.07
CA GLU A 59 -12.47 -6.94 -8.92
C GLU A 59 -12.88 -8.26 -8.27
N HIS A 60 -12.93 -8.32 -6.94
CA HIS A 60 -13.22 -9.51 -6.17
C HIS A 60 -14.54 -9.37 -5.39
N LEU A 61 -15.62 -8.98 -6.08
CA LEU A 61 -16.95 -8.76 -5.46
C LEU A 61 -17.54 -10.03 -4.81
N GLU A 62 -17.09 -11.21 -5.25
CA GLU A 62 -17.46 -12.51 -4.67
C GLU A 62 -16.72 -12.85 -3.37
N TYR A 63 -15.66 -12.11 -3.04
CA TYR A 63 -14.87 -12.35 -1.85
C TYR A 63 -15.60 -11.93 -0.59
N ARG A 64 -15.80 -12.89 0.34
CA ARG A 64 -16.37 -12.61 1.65
C ARG A 64 -15.29 -12.07 2.57
N PHE A 65 -15.43 -10.80 2.93
CA PHE A 65 -14.60 -10.17 3.95
C PHE A 65 -14.82 -10.83 5.31
N ASP A 66 -13.71 -11.27 5.88
CA ASP A 66 -13.64 -11.81 7.23
C ASP A 66 -12.52 -11.08 7.98
N GLU A 67 -12.81 -10.64 9.21
CA GLU A 67 -11.89 -9.83 10.00
C GLU A 67 -10.57 -10.57 10.26
N ALA A 68 -10.61 -11.88 10.48
CA ALA A 68 -9.41 -12.68 10.72
C ALA A 68 -8.52 -12.80 9.46
N ARG A 69 -9.07 -12.53 8.28
CA ARG A 69 -8.35 -12.54 6.99
C ARG A 69 -8.06 -11.14 6.47
N PHE A 70 -8.37 -10.09 7.23
CA PHE A 70 -8.20 -8.72 6.76
C PHE A 70 -6.75 -8.42 6.40
N GLY A 71 -5.79 -8.79 7.26
CA GLY A 71 -4.35 -8.63 6.98
C GLY A 71 -3.91 -9.34 5.70
N ASP A 72 -4.30 -10.62 5.54
CA ASP A 72 -4.03 -11.38 4.30
C ASP A 72 -4.66 -10.75 3.06
N THR A 73 -5.85 -10.19 3.19
CA THR A 73 -6.57 -9.53 2.10
C THR A 73 -5.84 -8.26 1.68
N VAL A 74 -5.42 -7.43 2.64
CA VAL A 74 -4.60 -6.23 2.37
C VAL A 74 -3.26 -6.61 1.75
N ARG A 75 -2.63 -7.70 2.22
CA ARG A 75 -1.39 -8.22 1.63
C ARG A 75 -1.59 -8.59 0.16
N ARG A 76 -2.64 -9.33 -0.18
CA ARG A 76 -2.94 -9.75 -1.56
C ARG A 76 -3.28 -8.57 -2.46
N ALA A 77 -4.14 -7.68 -1.97
CA ALA A 77 -4.51 -6.45 -2.67
C ALA A 77 -3.28 -5.61 -3.03
N LEU A 78 -2.38 -5.43 -2.07
CA LEU A 78 -1.14 -4.69 -2.30
C LEU A 78 -0.19 -5.42 -3.25
N GLU A 79 -0.07 -6.74 -3.17
CA GLU A 79 0.76 -7.53 -4.08
C GLU A 79 0.27 -7.41 -5.54
N GLU A 80 -1.03 -7.55 -5.79
CA GLU A 80 -1.59 -7.37 -7.13
C GLU A 80 -1.41 -5.94 -7.63
N PHE A 81 -1.67 -4.95 -6.76
CA PHE A 81 -1.45 -3.55 -7.08
C PHE A 81 0.01 -3.27 -7.43
N MET A 82 0.97 -3.83 -6.67
CA MET A 82 2.39 -3.75 -6.96
C MET A 82 2.76 -4.36 -8.31
N ASN A 83 2.18 -5.49 -8.68
CA ASN A 83 2.48 -6.17 -9.95
C ASN A 83 2.00 -5.34 -11.14
N ARG A 84 0.81 -4.77 -11.06
CA ARG A 84 0.26 -3.89 -12.12
C ARG A 84 1.06 -2.60 -12.26
N ASN A 85 1.47 -2.02 -11.13
CA ASN A 85 2.26 -0.78 -11.13
C ASN A 85 3.75 -1.04 -11.43
N ARG A 86 4.25 -2.27 -11.32
CA ARG A 86 5.61 -2.64 -11.72
C ARG A 86 5.82 -2.52 -13.22
N GLU A 87 4.78 -2.77 -14.01
CA GLU A 87 4.81 -2.57 -15.47
C GLU A 87 4.79 -1.08 -15.84
N ASP A 88 4.30 -0.22 -14.94
CA ASP A 88 4.12 1.23 -15.15
C ASP A 88 5.21 2.09 -14.49
N VAL A 89 6.16 1.51 -13.74
CA VAL A 89 7.37 2.25 -13.36
C VAL A 89 8.28 2.25 -14.58
N PRO A 90 8.41 3.36 -15.34
CA PRO A 90 9.52 3.45 -16.27
C PRO A 90 10.77 3.25 -15.41
N GLU A 91 11.59 2.25 -15.76
CA GLU A 91 12.99 2.25 -15.36
C GLU A 91 13.44 3.70 -15.50
N ARG A 92 13.73 4.36 -14.37
CA ARG A 92 14.40 5.65 -14.41
C ARG A 92 15.65 5.35 -15.19
N LYS A 93 15.67 5.72 -16.48
CA LYS A 93 16.89 5.80 -17.26
C LYS A 93 17.77 6.68 -16.42
N ALA A 94 18.72 6.05 -15.76
CA ALA A 94 19.85 6.72 -15.16
C ALA A 94 20.64 7.28 -16.34
N ASP A 95 20.21 8.41 -16.88
CA ASP A 95 21.09 9.24 -17.70
C ASP A 95 22.00 10.00 -16.73
N HIS A 96 22.95 9.22 -16.21
CA HIS A 96 24.21 9.73 -15.73
C HIS A 96 25.01 10.16 -16.96
N GLN A 97 24.80 11.38 -17.46
CA GLN A 97 25.81 12.05 -18.26
C GLN A 97 26.08 13.46 -17.74
N VAL A 98 26.94 13.46 -16.72
CA VAL A 98 27.89 14.53 -16.49
C VAL A 98 28.87 14.54 -17.67
N GLN A 99 28.83 15.56 -18.51
CA GLN A 99 30.04 16.34 -18.85
C GLN A 99 29.75 17.55 -19.73
N LYS A 100 30.03 18.73 -19.15
CA LYS A 100 30.47 19.95 -19.84
C LYS A 100 31.76 19.67 -20.62
N PRO A 101 32.01 20.42 -21.70
CA PRO A 101 32.85 21.61 -21.55
C PRO A 101 32.08 22.93 -21.76
#